data_AF-A0A0D2NL86-F1
#
_entry.id   AF-A0A0D2NL86-F1
#
_cell.length_a   1.000
_cell.length_b   1.000
_cell.length_c   1.000
_cell.angle_alpha   90.00
_cell.angle_beta   90.00
_cell.angle_gamma   90.00
#
_symmetry.space_group_name_H-M   'P 1'
#
loop_
_entity.id
_entity.type
_entity.pdbx_description
1 polymer ?
#
loop_
_entity_poly.entity_id
_entity_poly.type
_entity_poly.pdbx_seq_one_letter_code
_entity_poly.pdbx_strand_id
1 'polypeptide(L)'
;MRGVELAARDALAAMGLPLSPQTAQAQKAARQRQMVVFDIDETVLSNVLRDPAAFTKGRRLMGAADLAALRDAAAAAAPPAATPALKPVLGLYQALCAAAHPLVLITGRREPLRAPTAAALKLAGYGEPCQGGARNGDPGVCCYTSLLMRGANDSRLASVVKPEARRAAQVKYGFHIWGSVGDQFSDMNGLYHPEVAIKIPNPFYTIL
;
A
#
# COMPACT_ATOMS: atom_id res chain seq x y z
N MET A 1 31.36 -16.86 20.59
CA MET A 1 30.08 -16.13 20.78
C MET A 1 30.20 -14.61 20.62
N ARG A 2 31.23 -13.92 21.14
CA ARG A 2 31.37 -12.45 21.01
C ARG A 2 31.52 -11.90 19.58
N GLY A 3 32.10 -12.68 18.65
CA GLY A 3 32.30 -12.24 17.26
C GLY A 3 31.01 -12.17 16.42
N VAL A 4 30.02 -13.04 16.71
CA VAL A 4 28.72 -13.02 16.03
C VAL A 4 27.86 -11.84 16.51
N GLU A 5 28.00 -11.49 17.79
CA GLU A 5 27.33 -10.34 18.41
C GLU A 5 27.87 -9.00 17.87
N LEU A 6 29.19 -8.90 17.62
CA LEU A 6 29.81 -7.74 16.98
C LEU A 6 29.39 -7.60 15.51
N ALA A 7 29.45 -8.69 14.74
CA ALA A 7 29.02 -8.68 13.34
C ALA A 7 27.54 -8.33 13.17
N ALA A 8 26.68 -8.78 14.10
CA ALA A 8 25.28 -8.38 14.14
C ALA A 8 25.13 -6.88 14.44
N ARG A 9 25.87 -6.34 15.42
CA ARG A 9 25.88 -4.88 15.71
C ARG A 9 26.34 -4.03 14.54
N ASP A 10 27.38 -4.46 13.82
CA ASP A 10 27.94 -3.70 12.71
C ASP A 10 27.03 -3.75 11.47
N ALA A 11 26.36 -4.89 11.23
CA ALA A 11 25.32 -5.01 10.21
C ALA A 11 24.08 -4.17 10.54
N LEU A 12 23.68 -4.11 11.82
CA LEU A 12 22.58 -3.27 12.30
C LEU A 12 22.93 -1.77 12.16
N ALA A 13 24.18 -1.36 12.45
CA ALA A 13 24.64 0.01 12.27
C ALA A 13 24.70 0.43 10.79
N ALA A 14 25.14 -0.46 9.89
CA ALA A 14 25.12 -0.24 8.44
C ALA A 14 23.70 -0.15 7.84
N MET A 15 22.70 -0.75 8.52
CA MET A 15 21.27 -0.64 8.19
C MET A 15 20.57 0.52 8.91
N GLY A 16 21.31 1.41 9.58
CA GLY A 16 20.73 2.56 10.26
C GLY A 16 19.89 2.19 11.48
N LEU A 17 20.39 1.29 12.33
CA LEU A 17 19.88 1.10 13.69
C LEU A 17 20.70 1.92 14.71
N PRO A 18 20.06 2.43 15.76
CA PRO A 18 20.57 3.56 16.51
C PRO A 18 21.60 3.18 17.58
N LEU A 19 22.74 3.87 17.56
CA LEU A 19 23.80 3.74 18.58
C LEU A 19 23.49 4.48 19.89
N SER A 20 22.40 5.24 19.93
CA SER A 20 21.92 5.98 21.10
C SER A 20 20.41 6.28 20.99
N PRO A 21 19.70 6.59 22.08
CA PRO A 21 18.30 7.03 22.03
C PRO A 21 18.07 8.26 21.13
N GLN A 22 19.06 9.14 21.03
CA GLN A 22 19.01 10.33 20.17
C GLN A 22 19.11 9.94 18.68
N THR A 23 19.98 9.00 18.34
CA THR A 23 20.06 8.41 17.00
C THR A 23 18.76 7.68 16.64
N ALA A 24 18.14 7.00 17.61
CA ALA A 24 16.87 6.29 17.43
C ALA A 24 15.73 7.26 17.10
N GLN A 25 15.68 8.36 17.85
CA GLN A 25 14.69 9.40 17.64
C GLN A 25 14.90 10.14 16.31
N ALA A 26 16.14 10.42 15.93
CA ALA A 26 16.46 11.04 14.64
C ALA A 26 16.11 10.13 13.46
N GLN A 27 16.43 8.83 13.54
CA GLN A 27 16.05 7.83 12.53
C GLN A 27 14.54 7.67 12.43
N LYS A 28 13.84 7.63 13.57
CA LYS A 28 12.37 7.62 13.62
C LYS A 28 11.78 8.86 12.95
N ALA A 29 12.30 10.06 13.28
CA ALA A 29 11.85 11.31 12.68
C ALA A 29 12.10 11.35 11.16
N ALA A 30 13.21 10.78 10.69
CA ALA A 30 13.49 10.63 9.26
C ALA A 30 12.50 9.68 8.58
N ARG A 31 12.24 8.50 9.16
CA ARG A 31 11.26 7.52 8.63
C ARG A 31 9.84 8.07 8.61
N GLN A 32 9.46 8.89 9.59
CA GLN A 32 8.19 9.61 9.62
C GLN A 32 8.01 10.64 8.48
N ARG A 33 9.06 10.92 7.72
CA ARG A 33 9.01 11.75 6.51
C ARG A 33 9.15 10.93 5.22
N GLN A 34 9.32 9.62 5.31
CA GLN A 34 9.49 8.68 4.20
C GLN A 34 8.23 7.84 4.04
N MET A 35 7.31 8.26 3.19
CA MET A 35 6.07 7.51 2.99
C MET A 35 6.30 6.25 2.16
N VAL A 36 5.50 5.23 2.45
CA VAL A 36 5.35 4.04 1.62
C VAL A 36 3.95 4.00 1.05
N VAL A 37 3.87 3.84 -0.27
CA VAL A 37 2.62 3.75 -1.01
C VAL A 37 2.29 2.29 -1.28
N PHE A 38 1.02 1.93 -1.14
CA PHE A 38 0.50 0.60 -1.44
C PHE A 38 -0.64 0.71 -2.45
N ASP A 39 -0.58 -0.07 -3.52
CA ASP A 39 -1.78 -0.39 -4.29
C ASP A 39 -2.72 -1.30 -3.48
N ILE A 40 -3.99 -1.39 -3.89
CA ILE A 40 -5.00 -2.22 -3.20
C ILE A 40 -5.24 -3.57 -3.87
N ASP A 41 -5.64 -3.58 -5.13
CA ASP A 41 -6.23 -4.75 -5.76
C ASP A 41 -5.14 -5.69 -6.29
N GLU A 42 -5.16 -6.94 -5.86
CA GLU A 42 -4.07 -7.91 -6.08
C GLU A 42 -2.72 -7.49 -5.44
N THR A 43 -2.76 -6.50 -4.54
CA THR A 43 -1.61 -6.01 -3.77
C THR A 43 -1.84 -6.16 -2.25
N VAL A 44 -2.74 -5.38 -1.65
CA VAL A 44 -3.09 -5.55 -0.23
C VAL A 44 -4.32 -6.45 -0.04
N LEU A 45 -5.25 -6.43 -0.99
CA LEU A 45 -6.47 -7.22 -1.00
C LEU A 45 -6.50 -8.10 -2.26
N SER A 46 -6.83 -9.38 -2.11
CA SER A 46 -6.93 -10.31 -3.24
C SER A 46 -8.39 -10.55 -3.64
N ASN A 47 -8.78 -9.99 -4.78
CA ASN A 47 -10.04 -10.27 -5.46
C ASN A 47 -10.10 -11.72 -5.98
N VAL A 48 -8.94 -12.26 -6.37
CA VAL A 48 -8.80 -13.65 -6.82
C VAL A 48 -9.08 -14.63 -5.69
N LEU A 49 -8.48 -14.42 -4.51
CA LEU A 49 -8.72 -15.32 -3.37
C LEU A 49 -10.14 -15.19 -2.82
N ARG A 50 -10.79 -14.03 -2.98
CA ARG A 50 -12.23 -13.87 -2.66
C ARG A 50 -13.09 -14.77 -3.54
N ASP A 51 -12.86 -14.74 -4.85
CA ASP A 51 -13.67 -15.48 -5.82
C ASP A 51 -12.78 -16.10 -6.90
N PRO A 52 -12.17 -17.26 -6.63
CA PRO A 52 -11.32 -17.93 -7.62
C PRO A 52 -12.10 -18.31 -8.89
N ALA A 53 -13.41 -18.54 -8.79
CA ALA A 53 -14.25 -18.93 -9.91
C ALA A 53 -14.37 -17.80 -10.95
N ALA A 54 -14.41 -16.54 -10.50
CA ALA A 54 -14.42 -15.37 -11.39
C ALA A 54 -13.16 -15.23 -12.26
N PHE A 55 -12.04 -15.85 -11.86
CA PHE A 55 -10.72 -15.75 -12.51
C PHE A 55 -10.24 -17.05 -13.15
N THR A 56 -10.94 -18.19 -12.98
CA THR A 56 -10.51 -19.52 -13.46
C THR A 56 -11.21 -19.98 -14.73
N LYS A 57 -12.40 -19.45 -15.07
CA LYS A 57 -13.17 -19.87 -16.26
C LYS A 57 -12.76 -19.18 -17.57
N GLY A 58 -11.48 -19.23 -17.92
CA GLY A 58 -11.03 -18.81 -19.24
C GLY A 58 -11.33 -17.35 -19.60
N ARG A 59 -11.62 -16.48 -18.61
CA ARG A 59 -11.66 -15.01 -18.77
C ARG A 59 -10.24 -14.48 -18.92
N ARG A 60 -9.58 -14.99 -19.96
CA ARG A 60 -8.31 -14.51 -20.50
C ARG A 60 -8.54 -13.08 -20.95
N LEU A 61 -7.73 -12.16 -20.44
CA LEU A 61 -7.50 -10.84 -21.05
C LEU A 61 -8.79 -10.05 -21.26
N MET A 62 -9.58 -9.85 -20.20
CA MET A 62 -10.61 -8.81 -20.23
C MET A 62 -9.94 -7.45 -20.44
N GLY A 63 -10.53 -6.60 -21.28
CA GLY A 63 -10.01 -5.24 -21.48
C GLY A 63 -9.99 -4.47 -20.16
N ALA A 64 -9.16 -3.43 -20.06
CA ALA A 64 -9.00 -2.66 -18.81
C ALA A 64 -10.34 -2.12 -18.25
N ALA A 65 -11.32 -1.84 -19.12
CA ALA A 65 -12.67 -1.41 -18.74
C ALA A 65 -13.49 -2.53 -18.09
N ASP A 66 -13.47 -3.73 -18.66
CA ASP A 66 -14.17 -4.91 -18.16
C ASP A 66 -13.59 -5.37 -16.81
N LEU A 67 -12.26 -5.31 -16.67
CA LEU A 67 -11.57 -5.59 -15.40
C LEU A 67 -11.93 -4.57 -14.32
N ALA A 68 -11.96 -3.28 -14.66
CA ALA A 68 -12.36 -2.24 -13.73
C ALA A 68 -13.82 -2.41 -13.28
N ALA A 69 -14.73 -2.75 -14.19
CA ALA A 69 -16.13 -3.00 -13.87
C ALA A 69 -16.30 -4.24 -12.98
N LEU A 70 -15.60 -5.34 -13.29
CA LEU A 70 -15.63 -6.55 -12.47
C LEU A 70 -15.11 -6.29 -11.06
N ARG A 71 -13.97 -5.60 -10.93
CA ARG A 71 -13.38 -5.24 -9.64
C ARG A 71 -14.29 -4.33 -8.83
N ASP A 72 -14.86 -3.31 -9.47
CA ASP A 72 -15.75 -2.36 -8.82
C ASP A 72 -17.05 -3.05 -8.37
N ALA A 73 -17.63 -3.92 -9.20
CA ALA A 73 -18.77 -4.75 -8.84
C ALA A 73 -18.44 -5.70 -7.67
N ALA A 74 -17.26 -6.31 -7.70
CA ALA A 74 -16.74 -7.15 -6.63
C ALA A 74 -16.59 -6.41 -5.30
N ALA A 75 -16.08 -5.18 -5.33
CA ALA A 75 -15.97 -4.33 -4.16
C ALA A 75 -17.35 -3.87 -3.65
N ALA A 76 -18.32 -3.67 -4.54
CA ALA A 76 -19.68 -3.27 -4.19
C ALA A 76 -20.54 -4.42 -3.63
N ALA A 77 -20.38 -5.64 -4.16
CA ALA A 77 -21.26 -6.78 -3.88
C ALA A 77 -20.96 -7.49 -2.55
N ALA A 78 -19.81 -7.22 -1.93
CA ALA A 78 -19.34 -7.98 -0.79
C ALA A 78 -19.68 -7.30 0.56
N PRO A 79 -20.20 -8.05 1.56
CA PRO A 79 -19.96 -7.64 2.94
C PRO A 79 -18.44 -7.61 3.17
N PRO A 80 -17.92 -6.62 3.93
CA PRO A 80 -16.49 -6.31 3.95
C PRO A 80 -15.59 -7.47 4.43
N ALA A 81 -16.15 -8.51 5.03
CA ALA A 81 -15.46 -9.75 5.40
C ALA A 81 -14.97 -10.61 4.22
N ALA A 82 -15.29 -10.27 2.96
CA ALA A 82 -15.08 -11.19 1.84
C ALA A 82 -13.73 -11.05 1.10
N THR A 83 -13.00 -9.92 1.18
CA THR A 83 -11.76 -9.77 0.38
C THR A 83 -10.52 -9.99 1.25
N PRO A 84 -9.84 -11.15 1.15
CA PRO A 84 -8.74 -11.49 2.05
C PRO A 84 -7.48 -10.68 1.76
N ALA A 85 -6.68 -10.45 2.79
CA ALA A 85 -5.34 -9.87 2.67
C ALA A 85 -4.37 -10.83 1.97
N LEU A 86 -3.44 -10.28 1.19
CA LEU A 86 -2.21 -11.00 0.88
C LEU A 86 -1.31 -10.98 2.12
N LYS A 87 -1.29 -12.08 2.89
CA LYS A 87 -0.62 -12.16 4.21
C LYS A 87 0.83 -11.64 4.23
N PRO A 88 1.69 -11.93 3.24
CA PRO A 88 3.05 -11.38 3.23
C PRO A 88 3.08 -9.84 3.13
N VAL A 89 2.16 -9.27 2.35
CA VAL A 89 2.05 -7.81 2.19
C VAL A 89 1.49 -7.17 3.46
N LEU A 90 0.55 -7.83 4.15
CA LEU A 90 0.09 -7.40 5.47
C LEU A 90 1.23 -7.36 6.50
N GLY A 91 2.09 -8.40 6.50
CA GLY A 91 3.28 -8.44 7.36
C GLY A 91 4.25 -7.29 7.06
N LEU A 92 4.49 -7.00 5.77
CA LEU A 92 5.29 -5.85 5.35
C LEU A 92 4.68 -4.51 5.81
N TYR A 93 3.37 -4.33 5.62
CA TYR A 93 2.65 -3.14 6.05
C TYR A 93 2.82 -2.91 7.56
N GLN A 94 2.61 -3.95 8.37
CA GLN A 94 2.76 -3.89 9.83
C GLN A 94 4.20 -3.60 10.25
N ALA A 95 5.19 -4.18 9.57
CA ALA A 95 6.60 -3.91 9.84
C ALA A 95 6.98 -2.45 9.54
N LEU A 96 6.52 -1.89 8.42
CA LEU A 96 6.75 -0.49 8.06
C LEU A 96 6.04 0.48 9.02
N CYS A 97 4.85 0.08 9.47
CA CYS A 97 4.10 0.76 10.51
C CYS A 97 4.89 0.85 11.83
N ALA A 98 5.41 -0.29 12.30
CA ALA A 98 6.27 -0.36 13.49
C ALA A 98 7.57 0.44 13.32
N ALA A 99 8.08 0.54 12.10
CA ALA A 99 9.23 1.36 11.74
C ALA A 99 8.91 2.87 11.58
N ALA A 100 7.67 3.29 11.87
CA ALA A 100 7.20 4.67 11.87
C ALA A 100 7.07 5.34 10.49
N HIS A 101 6.96 4.56 9.41
CA HIS A 101 6.70 5.11 8.08
C HIS A 101 5.23 5.57 7.96
N PRO A 102 4.96 6.75 7.37
CA PRO A 102 3.62 7.09 6.88
C PRO A 102 3.21 6.11 5.78
N LEU A 103 2.01 5.55 5.87
CA LEU A 103 1.51 4.55 4.92
C LEU A 103 0.35 5.16 4.13
N VAL A 104 0.44 5.17 2.81
CA VAL A 104 -0.61 5.71 1.92
C VAL A 104 -1.14 4.60 1.03
N LEU A 105 -2.46 4.46 0.97
CA LEU A 105 -3.12 3.51 0.09
C LEU A 105 -3.63 4.27 -1.15
N ILE A 106 -3.28 3.79 -2.34
CA ILE A 106 -3.72 4.35 -3.62
C ILE A 106 -4.39 3.25 -4.43
N THR A 107 -5.58 3.49 -4.97
CA THR A 107 -6.29 2.46 -5.75
C THR A 107 -6.93 3.04 -6.99
N GLY A 108 -7.07 2.18 -8.01
CA GLY A 108 -7.89 2.46 -9.17
C GLY A 108 -9.39 2.35 -8.89
N ARG A 109 -9.84 1.81 -7.75
CA ARG A 109 -11.27 1.78 -7.35
C ARG A 109 -11.81 3.21 -7.30
N ARG A 110 -13.08 3.37 -7.68
CA ARG A 110 -13.73 4.68 -7.73
C ARG A 110 -14.22 5.14 -6.35
N GLU A 111 -14.24 6.44 -6.13
CA GLU A 111 -14.70 7.10 -4.89
C GLU A 111 -16.03 6.58 -4.33
N PRO A 112 -17.07 6.25 -5.14
CA PRO A 112 -18.31 5.67 -4.60
C PRO A 112 -18.10 4.35 -3.84
N LEU A 113 -16.97 3.65 -4.05
CA LEU A 113 -16.59 2.41 -3.36
C LEU A 113 -15.74 2.65 -2.11
N ARG A 114 -15.61 3.89 -1.64
CA ARG A 114 -14.77 4.22 -0.47
C ARG A 114 -15.18 3.49 0.79
N ALA A 115 -16.47 3.54 1.14
CA ALA A 115 -17.00 2.87 2.32
C ALA A 115 -16.73 1.35 2.32
N PRO A 116 -17.11 0.58 1.28
CA PRO A 116 -16.82 -0.85 1.26
C PRO A 116 -15.31 -1.15 1.20
N THR A 117 -14.51 -0.33 0.52
CA THR A 117 -13.04 -0.51 0.48
C THR A 117 -12.41 -0.30 1.85
N ALA A 118 -12.77 0.76 2.57
CA ALA A 118 -12.26 1.02 3.92
C ALA A 118 -12.66 -0.07 4.90
N ALA A 119 -13.90 -0.55 4.83
CA ALA A 119 -14.36 -1.64 5.68
C ALA A 119 -13.61 -2.96 5.40
N ALA A 120 -13.33 -3.27 4.12
CA ALA A 120 -12.53 -4.44 3.74
C ALA A 120 -11.07 -4.33 4.24
N LEU A 121 -10.44 -3.17 4.11
CA LEU A 121 -9.09 -2.91 4.63
C LEU A 121 -9.02 -3.13 6.15
N LYS A 122 -10.00 -2.58 6.88
CA LYS A 122 -10.09 -2.73 8.34
C LYS A 122 -10.19 -4.21 8.74
N LEU A 123 -11.11 -4.96 8.12
CA LEU A 123 -11.29 -6.39 8.42
C LEU A 123 -10.10 -7.26 7.98
N ALA A 124 -9.41 -6.86 6.91
CA ALA A 124 -8.20 -7.51 6.44
C ALA A 124 -6.96 -7.22 7.32
N GLY A 125 -7.08 -6.34 8.33
CA GLY A 125 -6.01 -6.05 9.30
C GLY A 125 -5.14 -4.84 8.94
N TYR A 126 -5.48 -4.07 7.91
CA TYR A 126 -4.78 -2.83 7.54
C TYR A 126 -5.22 -1.61 8.37
N GLY A 127 -6.19 -1.79 9.26
CA GLY A 127 -6.63 -0.74 10.19
C GLY A 127 -7.47 0.36 9.54
N GLU A 128 -7.36 1.56 10.11
CA GLU A 128 -8.16 2.74 9.74
C GLU A 128 -7.25 3.93 9.45
N PRO A 129 -7.78 5.05 8.88
CA PRO A 129 -6.99 6.25 8.70
C PRO A 129 -6.53 6.80 10.05
N CYS A 130 -5.31 7.35 10.11
CA CYS A 130 -4.82 8.04 11.30
C CYS A 130 -5.73 9.22 11.67
N GLN A 131 -6.10 9.34 12.94
CA GLN A 131 -6.96 10.42 13.47
C GLN A 131 -6.25 11.20 14.58
N GLY A 132 -6.72 12.42 14.86
CA GLY A 132 -6.27 13.20 16.02
C GLY A 132 -4.77 13.55 16.02
N GLY A 133 -4.11 13.53 14.85
CA GLY A 133 -2.66 13.78 14.75
C GLY A 133 -1.78 12.57 15.10
N ALA A 134 -2.37 11.41 15.38
CA ALA A 134 -1.64 10.17 15.62
C ALA A 134 -0.79 9.80 14.39
N ARG A 135 0.41 9.29 14.63
CA ARG A 135 1.35 8.87 13.58
C ARG A 135 1.91 7.49 13.89
N ASN A 136 2.28 6.78 12.83
CA ASN A 136 3.00 5.52 12.98
C ASN A 136 4.29 5.75 13.78
N GLY A 137 4.56 4.85 14.73
CA GLY A 137 5.59 5.00 15.74
C GLY A 137 5.12 5.61 17.06
N ASP A 138 3.88 6.12 17.16
CA ASP A 138 3.26 6.38 18.46
C ASP A 138 2.86 5.05 19.14
N PRO A 139 2.93 4.93 20.48
CA PRO A 139 2.65 3.67 21.17
C PRO A 139 1.25 3.12 20.83
N GLY A 140 1.19 1.88 20.35
CA GLY A 140 -0.07 1.20 20.00
C GLY A 140 -0.77 1.72 18.74
N VAL A 141 -0.14 2.63 17.99
CA VAL A 141 -0.71 3.21 16.77
C VAL A 141 -0.21 2.45 15.55
N CYS A 142 -1.14 1.91 14.77
CA CYS A 142 -0.89 1.53 13.40
C CYS A 142 -2.06 1.89 12.50
N CYS A 143 -1.82 2.84 11.60
CA CYS A 143 -2.85 3.42 10.73
C CYS A 143 -2.26 3.87 9.39
N TYR A 144 -3.11 4.07 8.40
CA TYR A 144 -2.71 4.69 7.14
C TYR A 144 -2.99 6.20 7.16
N THR A 145 -2.11 6.98 6.53
CA THR A 145 -2.25 8.43 6.40
C THR A 145 -3.40 8.83 5.48
N SER A 146 -3.64 8.06 4.42
CA SER A 146 -4.70 8.37 3.45
C SER A 146 -5.10 7.15 2.62
N LEU A 147 -6.35 7.16 2.18
CA LEU A 147 -6.88 6.29 1.12
C LEU A 147 -7.24 7.18 -0.07
N LEU A 148 -6.40 7.16 -1.10
CA LEU A 148 -6.59 7.91 -2.34
C LEU A 148 -7.24 7.01 -3.39
N MET A 149 -8.39 7.42 -3.88
CA MET A 149 -9.20 6.65 -4.82
C MET A 149 -9.38 7.44 -6.11
N ARG A 150 -9.76 6.73 -7.17
CA ARG A 150 -10.07 7.34 -8.46
C ARG A 150 -11.37 8.13 -8.36
N GLY A 151 -11.41 9.33 -8.95
CA GLY A 151 -12.64 10.14 -9.01
C GLY A 151 -13.79 9.37 -9.67
N ALA A 152 -15.03 9.64 -9.25
CA ALA A 152 -16.21 8.88 -9.70
C ALA A 152 -16.34 8.80 -11.24
N ASN A 153 -16.02 9.89 -11.93
CA ASN A 153 -16.13 10.02 -13.38
C ASN A 153 -14.77 10.02 -14.11
N ASP A 154 -13.68 9.63 -13.43
CA ASP A 154 -12.35 9.63 -14.04
C ASP A 154 -12.12 8.35 -14.89
N SER A 155 -12.13 8.53 -16.21
CA SER A 155 -11.93 7.47 -17.21
C SER A 155 -10.47 7.31 -17.66
N ARG A 156 -9.53 8.11 -17.13
CA ARG A 156 -8.13 8.09 -17.54
C ARG A 156 -7.44 6.78 -17.14
N LEU A 157 -6.32 6.48 -17.80
CA LEU A 157 -5.53 5.27 -17.52
C LEU A 157 -4.93 5.29 -16.11
N ALA A 158 -4.71 4.09 -15.53
CA ALA A 158 -4.10 3.98 -14.21
C ALA A 158 -2.66 4.55 -14.20
N SER A 159 -1.94 4.40 -15.31
CA SER A 159 -0.63 5.03 -15.57
C SER A 159 -0.63 6.55 -15.56
N VAL A 160 -1.80 7.20 -15.60
CA VAL A 160 -1.94 8.66 -15.42
C VAL A 160 -2.40 8.98 -14.00
N VAL A 161 -3.47 8.31 -13.54
CA VAL A 161 -4.12 8.62 -12.26
C VAL A 161 -3.21 8.30 -11.05
N LYS A 162 -2.49 7.16 -11.07
CA LYS A 162 -1.69 6.73 -9.92
C LYS A 162 -0.45 7.61 -9.68
N PRO A 163 0.35 8.00 -10.70
CA PRO A 163 1.42 8.98 -10.51
C PRO A 163 0.92 10.34 -9.98
N GLU A 164 -0.21 10.83 -10.48
CA GLU A 164 -0.82 12.07 -9.98
C GLU A 164 -1.25 11.95 -8.51
N ALA A 165 -1.85 10.82 -8.13
CA ALA A 165 -2.22 10.56 -6.74
C ALA A 165 -1.01 10.50 -5.80
N ARG A 166 0.08 9.86 -6.24
CA ARG A 166 1.37 9.84 -5.53
C ARG A 166 1.92 11.26 -5.35
N ARG A 167 1.94 12.06 -6.42
CA ARG A 167 2.33 13.48 -6.37
C ARG A 167 1.47 14.26 -5.38
N ALA A 168 0.15 14.08 -5.44
CA ALA A 168 -0.79 14.77 -4.56
C ALA A 168 -0.55 14.41 -3.09
N ALA A 169 -0.25 13.14 -2.78
CA ALA A 169 0.15 12.71 -1.44
C ALA A 169 1.43 13.41 -0.97
N GLN A 170 2.48 13.41 -1.80
CA GLN A 170 3.75 14.06 -1.49
C GLN A 170 3.58 15.56 -1.21
N VAL A 171 2.84 16.26 -2.06
CA VAL A 171 2.60 17.71 -1.89
C VAL A 171 1.75 17.98 -0.65
N LYS A 172 0.67 17.21 -0.43
CA LYS A 172 -0.25 17.43 0.69
C LYS A 172 0.38 17.17 2.05
N TYR A 173 1.16 16.09 2.17
CA TYR A 173 1.71 15.65 3.46
C TYR A 173 3.17 16.07 3.68
N GLY A 174 3.86 16.57 2.64
CA GLY A 174 5.27 16.97 2.72
C GLY A 174 6.23 15.80 2.95
N PHE A 175 5.77 14.57 2.70
CA PHE A 175 6.58 13.36 2.82
C PHE A 175 7.26 13.03 1.50
N HIS A 176 8.47 12.50 1.59
CA HIS A 176 9.19 11.92 0.47
C HIS A 176 8.63 10.52 0.16
N ILE A 177 8.39 10.20 -1.10
CA ILE A 177 8.00 8.84 -1.51
C ILE A 177 9.24 7.96 -1.51
N TRP A 178 9.40 7.18 -0.44
CA TRP A 178 10.52 6.27 -0.30
C TRP A 178 10.23 4.90 -0.92
N GLY A 179 9.02 4.38 -0.68
CA GLY A 179 8.63 3.05 -1.13
C GLY A 179 7.32 3.03 -1.92
N SER A 180 7.20 2.12 -2.90
CA SER A 180 5.92 1.74 -3.50
C SER A 180 5.80 0.23 -3.61
N VAL A 181 4.63 -0.30 -3.27
CA VAL A 181 4.29 -1.72 -3.39
C VAL A 181 3.04 -1.84 -4.28
N GLY A 182 3.13 -2.64 -5.34
CA GLY A 182 2.01 -2.81 -6.26
C GLY A 182 2.16 -3.99 -7.22
N ASP A 183 1.06 -4.41 -7.80
CA ASP A 183 0.97 -5.53 -8.74
C ASP A 183 1.06 -5.09 -10.22
N GLN A 184 1.07 -3.79 -10.50
CA GLN A 184 1.20 -3.22 -11.85
C GLN A 184 2.38 -2.25 -11.92
N PHE A 185 2.97 -2.10 -13.10
CA PHE A 185 4.04 -1.12 -13.29
C PHE A 185 3.56 0.34 -13.09
N SER A 186 2.27 0.63 -13.31
CA SER A 186 1.67 1.94 -13.04
C SER A 186 1.69 2.34 -11.55
N ASP A 187 1.88 1.39 -10.64
CA ASP A 187 1.99 1.62 -9.19
C ASP A 187 3.30 2.26 -8.77
N MET A 188 4.34 2.12 -9.60
CA MET A 188 5.71 2.51 -9.28
C MET A 188 6.37 3.39 -10.36
N ASN A 189 5.90 3.31 -11.61
CA ASN A 189 6.45 4.08 -12.72
C ASN A 189 5.72 5.42 -12.90
N GLY A 190 6.36 6.34 -13.62
CA GLY A 190 5.87 7.69 -13.91
C GLY A 190 6.66 8.75 -13.15
N LEU A 191 6.14 9.98 -13.14
CA LEU A 191 6.68 11.04 -12.29
C LEU A 191 6.49 10.65 -10.82
N TYR A 192 7.44 11.05 -9.96
CA TYR A 192 7.47 10.70 -8.53
C TYR A 192 7.59 9.18 -8.29
N HIS A 193 8.67 8.61 -8.85
CA HIS A 193 9.06 7.22 -8.60
C HIS A 193 9.61 7.08 -7.17
N PRO A 194 9.35 5.95 -6.51
CA PRO A 194 9.95 5.66 -5.21
C PRO A 194 11.43 5.30 -5.36
N GLU A 195 12.20 5.41 -4.28
CA GLU A 195 13.55 4.83 -4.22
C GLU A 195 13.51 3.30 -4.21
N VAL A 196 12.50 2.72 -3.56
CA VAL A 196 12.28 1.28 -3.46
C VAL A 196 10.94 0.93 -4.09
N ALA A 197 10.96 0.08 -5.12
CA ALA A 197 9.76 -0.43 -5.76
C ALA A 197 9.66 -1.96 -5.58
N ILE A 198 8.54 -2.43 -5.03
CA ILE A 198 8.24 -3.86 -4.86
C ILE A 198 7.10 -4.22 -5.80
N LYS A 199 7.43 -4.99 -6.83
CA LYS A 199 6.47 -5.51 -7.82
C LYS A 199 5.94 -6.87 -7.38
N ILE A 200 4.67 -6.92 -7.00
CA ILE A 200 3.95 -8.15 -6.70
C ILE A 200 3.57 -8.85 -8.01
N PRO A 201 3.74 -10.18 -8.13
CA PRO A 201 3.31 -10.91 -9.32
C PRO A 201 1.78 -11.02 -9.36
N ASN A 202 1.20 -10.60 -10.48
CA ASN A 202 -0.20 -10.81 -10.79
C ASN A 202 -0.33 -11.36 -12.23
N PRO A 203 -0.52 -12.69 -12.38
CA PRO A 203 -0.69 -13.31 -13.69
C PRO A 203 -2.13 -13.23 -14.22
N PHE A 204 -3.08 -12.70 -13.44
CA PHE A 204 -4.51 -12.72 -13.78
C PHE A 204 -4.90 -11.58 -14.71
N TYR A 205 -4.24 -10.42 -14.59
CA TYR A 205 -4.47 -9.29 -15.48
C TYR A 205 -3.28 -8.32 -15.55
N THR A 206 -3.25 -7.54 -16.63
CA THR A 206 -2.35 -6.40 -16.81
C THR A 206 -3.16 -5.15 -17.08
N ILE A 207 -2.82 -4.06 -16.39
CA ILE A 207 -3.41 -2.74 -16.63
C ILE A 207 -2.31 -1.83 -17.18
N LEU A 208 -2.59 -1.23 -18.34
CA LEU A 208 -1.73 -0.24 -18.99
C LEU A 208 -2.06 1.18 -18.50
#